data_AF-A0A640VKW4-F1
#
_entry.id   AF-A0A640VKW4-F1
#
_cell.length_a   1.000
_cell.length_b   1.000
_cell.length_c   1.000
_cell.angle_alpha   90.00
_cell.angle_beta   90.00
_cell.angle_gamma   90.00
#
_symmetry.space_group_name_H-M   'P 1'
#
loop_
_entity.id
_entity.type
_entity.pdbx_description
1 polymer ?
#
loop_
_entity_poly.entity_id
_entity_poly.type
_entity_poly.pdbx_seq_one_letter_code
_entity_poly.pdbx_strand_id
1 'polypeptide(L)'
;MSRHLSFWIGFFAAALVIVPVAVGAWGVTQGFARDWAATFFIVICTCVGLLVIGLLFRGVILRRLTGRAEATVEDISFTLISGVSAAVAQDRAAAEREADKLARVVLGWYAWSNFYRWVIGTALALLLAFASFTGTVLLFEQIAKLEDQTRVMQAQQELMDAQTRFMESQTQRLQEQAQAAAMQNEIMTLNLVNQLRDQMLASIDARPLGEWLRSFGVAGVDDPVVSQITSREGCGLGFNQDHILHSHPSTATLGAIVTLTTSKALGARVIEALRLLTQDRHGGVALGALMILEEIGHPYIEAEVHLRSVMIAEPVFLRNASYKLVFQASYVAALFCADCHVHVGTSVFFKRVPHSMSGFGNILVRQDAQDPLNGVTVLHRSDDLPQDWDGIRLSKSAYFPEDYTAWLTQHDAGPMCKEMAGLARINPLLAPMAPGVSSARGAEDR
;
A
#
# COMPACT_ATOMS: atom_id res chain seq x y z
N MET A 1 -53.82 -75.92 5.10
CA MET A 1 -52.80 -75.53 6.11
C MET A 1 -51.63 -74.71 5.56
N SER A 2 -51.22 -74.83 4.29
CA SER A 2 -50.06 -74.09 3.75
C SER A 2 -50.18 -72.55 3.78
N ARG A 3 -51.39 -71.98 3.65
CA ARG A 3 -51.58 -70.51 3.66
C ARG A 3 -51.30 -69.83 5.01
N HIS A 4 -51.53 -70.53 6.14
CA HIS A 4 -51.23 -69.97 7.47
C HIS A 4 -49.74 -69.97 7.78
N LEU A 5 -48.97 -70.94 7.26
CA LEU A 5 -47.53 -71.01 7.49
C LEU A 5 -46.79 -69.87 6.78
N SER A 6 -47.16 -69.57 5.54
CA SER A 6 -46.60 -68.45 4.77
C SER A 6 -46.85 -67.10 5.45
N PHE A 7 -48.03 -66.93 6.06
CA PHE A 7 -48.39 -65.71 6.81
C PHE A 7 -47.49 -65.52 8.05
N TRP A 8 -47.30 -66.57 8.86
CA TRP A 8 -46.46 -66.47 10.05
C TRP A 8 -44.98 -66.22 9.73
N ILE A 9 -44.46 -66.80 8.65
CA ILE A 9 -43.08 -66.54 8.19
C ILE A 9 -42.93 -65.08 7.75
N GLY A 10 -43.89 -64.55 6.99
CA GLY A 10 -43.91 -63.13 6.62
C GLY A 10 -43.98 -62.20 7.83
N PHE A 11 -44.80 -62.54 8.82
CA PHE A 11 -44.94 -61.77 10.05
C PHE A 11 -43.64 -61.77 10.89
N PHE A 12 -43.01 -62.94 11.08
CA PHE A 12 -41.74 -63.01 11.81
C PHE A 12 -40.59 -62.34 11.07
N ALA A 13 -40.51 -62.47 9.73
CA ALA A 13 -39.52 -61.75 8.94
C ALA A 13 -39.72 -60.23 9.02
N ALA A 14 -40.98 -59.76 8.96
CA ALA A 14 -41.30 -58.34 9.12
C ALA A 14 -40.96 -57.83 10.53
N ALA A 15 -41.31 -58.57 11.58
CA ALA A 15 -40.97 -58.21 12.95
C ALA A 15 -39.45 -58.16 13.19
N LEU A 16 -38.69 -59.10 12.61
CA LEU A 16 -37.24 -59.17 12.74
C LEU A 16 -36.52 -58.05 11.98
N VAL A 17 -37.14 -57.47 10.94
CA VAL A 17 -36.64 -56.27 10.23
C VAL A 17 -37.07 -54.98 10.92
N ILE A 18 -38.31 -54.90 11.43
CA ILE A 18 -38.86 -53.68 12.01
C ILE A 18 -38.25 -53.38 13.38
N VAL A 19 -37.99 -54.39 14.22
CA VAL A 19 -37.47 -54.18 15.58
C VAL A 19 -36.07 -53.55 15.60
N PRO A 20 -35.07 -54.01 14.82
CA PRO A 20 -33.76 -53.35 14.76
C PRO A 20 -33.81 -51.92 14.23
N VAL A 21 -34.68 -51.65 13.24
CA VAL A 21 -34.88 -50.30 12.69
C VAL A 21 -35.52 -49.38 13.73
N ALA A 22 -36.53 -49.87 14.47
CA ALA A 22 -37.17 -49.11 15.53
C ALA A 22 -36.23 -48.84 16.72
N VAL A 23 -35.38 -49.81 17.09
CA VAL A 23 -34.37 -49.65 18.15
C VAL A 23 -33.24 -48.71 17.70
N GLY A 24 -32.82 -48.78 16.44
CA GLY A 24 -31.84 -47.86 15.86
C GLY A 24 -32.37 -46.42 15.75
N ALA A 25 -33.66 -46.25 15.46
CA ALA A 25 -34.30 -44.93 15.43
C ALA A 25 -34.47 -44.30 16.81
N TRP A 26 -34.45 -45.09 17.90
CA TRP A 26 -34.67 -44.59 19.26
C TRP A 26 -33.41 -44.04 19.95
N GLY A 27 -32.24 -44.04 19.30
CA GLY A 27 -31.06 -43.34 19.81
C GLY A 27 -30.55 -43.85 21.17
N VAL A 28 -30.74 -45.13 21.47
CA VAL A 28 -30.26 -45.75 22.72
C VAL A 28 -28.75 -45.98 22.64
N THR A 29 -28.05 -45.68 23.72
CA THR A 29 -26.58 -45.61 23.87
C THR A 29 -25.82 -46.78 23.23
N GLN A 30 -24.65 -46.47 22.64
CA GLN A 30 -23.80 -47.41 21.85
C GLN A 30 -23.49 -48.75 22.54
N GLY A 31 -23.48 -48.81 23.88
CA GLY A 31 -23.31 -50.06 24.63
C GLY A 31 -24.51 -51.02 24.48
N PHE A 32 -25.72 -50.48 24.52
CA PHE A 32 -26.94 -51.28 24.46
C PHE A 32 -27.13 -51.90 23.07
N ALA A 33 -26.87 -51.15 22.00
CA ALA A 33 -26.98 -51.66 20.63
C ALA A 33 -26.01 -52.82 20.36
N ARG A 34 -24.78 -52.76 20.92
CA ARG A 34 -23.78 -53.82 20.77
C ARG A 34 -24.18 -55.11 21.50
N ASP A 35 -24.69 -54.99 22.72
CA ASP A 35 -25.10 -56.15 23.53
C ASP A 35 -26.33 -56.85 22.93
N TRP A 36 -27.30 -56.08 22.44
CA TRP A 36 -28.45 -56.62 21.73
C TRP A 36 -28.08 -57.25 20.39
N ALA A 37 -27.20 -56.61 19.60
CA ALA A 37 -26.70 -57.18 18.35
C ALA A 37 -26.03 -58.54 18.57
N ALA A 38 -25.16 -58.63 19.59
CA ALA A 38 -24.52 -59.89 19.96
C ALA A 38 -25.54 -60.95 20.39
N THR A 39 -26.54 -60.56 21.18
CA THR A 39 -27.61 -61.47 21.64
C THR A 39 -28.43 -62.00 20.46
N PHE A 40 -28.86 -61.12 19.55
CA PHE A 40 -29.60 -61.51 18.34
C PHE A 40 -28.76 -62.42 17.44
N PHE A 41 -27.47 -62.13 17.29
CA PHE A 41 -26.56 -62.98 16.51
C PHE A 41 -26.45 -64.37 17.11
N ILE A 42 -26.27 -64.48 18.43
CA ILE A 42 -26.23 -65.78 19.13
C ILE A 42 -27.55 -66.54 18.96
N VAL A 43 -28.69 -65.87 19.10
CA VAL A 43 -30.02 -66.49 18.90
C VAL A 43 -30.17 -66.98 17.47
N ILE A 44 -29.83 -66.17 16.46
CA ILE A 44 -29.89 -66.56 15.04
C ILE A 44 -28.96 -67.74 14.76
N CYS A 45 -27.70 -67.69 15.21
CA CYS A 45 -26.76 -68.80 15.07
C CYS A 45 -27.26 -70.08 15.74
N THR A 46 -27.89 -69.97 16.90
CA THR A 46 -28.50 -71.10 17.60
C THR A 46 -29.67 -71.67 16.81
N CYS A 47 -30.57 -70.83 16.30
CA CYS A 47 -31.68 -71.25 15.45
C CYS A 47 -31.20 -71.92 14.16
N VAL A 48 -30.20 -71.35 13.49
CA VAL A 48 -29.59 -71.94 12.28
C VAL A 48 -28.92 -73.27 12.63
N GLY A 49 -28.19 -73.34 13.73
CA GLY A 49 -27.58 -74.58 14.22
C GLY A 49 -28.62 -75.68 14.48
N LEU A 50 -29.72 -75.35 15.15
CA LEU A 50 -30.84 -76.27 15.36
C LEU A 50 -31.48 -76.72 14.04
N LEU A 51 -31.57 -75.82 13.05
CA LEU A 51 -32.10 -76.12 11.72
C LEU A 51 -31.16 -77.08 10.95
N VAL A 52 -29.85 -76.85 11.00
CA VAL A 52 -28.82 -77.74 10.44
C VAL A 52 -28.86 -79.11 11.12
N ILE A 53 -28.98 -79.14 12.45
CA ILE A 53 -29.15 -80.40 13.21
C ILE A 53 -30.43 -81.11 12.74
N GLY A 54 -31.55 -80.40 12.62
CA GLY A 54 -32.80 -80.96 12.09
C GLY A 54 -32.65 -81.55 10.68
N LEU A 55 -31.86 -80.89 9.82
CA LEU A 55 -31.51 -81.39 8.49
C LEU A 55 -30.62 -82.63 8.53
N LEU A 56 -29.67 -82.72 9.45
CA LEU A 56 -28.81 -83.90 9.62
C LEU A 56 -29.63 -85.10 10.10
N PHE A 57 -30.57 -84.89 11.03
CA PHE A 57 -31.47 -85.94 11.51
C PHE A 57 -32.67 -86.21 10.59
N ARG A 58 -32.69 -85.65 9.37
CA ARG A 58 -33.79 -85.77 8.41
C ARG A 58 -34.30 -87.21 8.24
N GLY A 59 -33.37 -88.15 8.08
CA GLY A 59 -33.70 -89.54 7.74
C GLY A 59 -34.37 -90.23 8.92
N VAL A 60 -33.96 -89.88 10.14
CA VAL A 60 -34.55 -90.41 11.38
C VAL A 60 -35.96 -89.85 11.58
N ILE A 61 -36.15 -88.54 11.38
CA ILE A 61 -37.44 -87.86 11.55
C ILE A 61 -38.45 -88.37 10.51
N LEU A 62 -38.06 -88.44 9.24
CA LEU A 62 -38.92 -88.93 8.15
C LEU A 62 -39.27 -90.41 8.30
N ARG A 63 -38.28 -91.24 8.66
CA ARG A 63 -38.52 -92.67 8.93
C ARG A 63 -39.48 -92.87 10.10
N ARG A 64 -39.44 -92.03 11.13
CA ARG A 64 -40.34 -92.11 12.28
C ARG A 64 -41.75 -91.60 11.98
N LEU A 65 -41.90 -90.57 11.15
CA LEU A 65 -43.20 -89.98 10.79
C LEU A 65 -43.93 -90.76 9.71
N THR A 66 -43.22 -91.30 8.72
CA THR A 66 -43.83 -91.90 7.51
C THR A 66 -43.53 -93.38 7.35
N GLY A 67 -42.68 -93.96 8.21
CA GLY A 67 -42.30 -95.38 8.16
C GLY A 67 -41.31 -95.75 7.06
N ARG A 68 -41.00 -94.84 6.11
CA ARG A 68 -40.00 -95.02 5.04
C ARG A 68 -39.18 -93.74 4.85
N ALA A 69 -37.88 -93.89 4.63
CA ALA A 69 -36.94 -92.75 4.62
C ALA A 69 -36.74 -92.14 3.22
N GLU A 70 -37.00 -92.88 2.16
CA GLU A 70 -36.79 -92.46 0.77
C GLU A 70 -37.97 -92.90 -0.08
N ALA A 71 -38.56 -91.93 -0.78
CA ALA A 71 -39.59 -92.12 -1.79
C ALA A 71 -38.99 -91.59 -3.08
N THR A 72 -38.51 -92.50 -3.93
CA THR A 72 -37.99 -92.12 -5.25
C THR A 72 -39.15 -91.89 -6.22
N VAL A 73 -38.91 -91.12 -7.28
CA VAL A 73 -39.92 -90.93 -8.33
C VAL A 73 -40.24 -92.26 -9.02
N GLU A 74 -39.23 -93.13 -9.09
CA GLU A 74 -39.30 -94.50 -9.55
C GLU A 74 -40.30 -95.32 -8.72
N ASP A 75 -40.27 -95.22 -7.38
CA ASP A 75 -41.21 -95.94 -6.50
C ASP A 75 -42.67 -95.49 -6.70
N ILE A 76 -42.89 -94.20 -6.94
CA ILE A 76 -44.23 -93.66 -7.25
C ILE A 76 -44.72 -94.25 -8.57
N SER A 77 -43.87 -94.24 -9.60
CA SER A 77 -44.22 -94.76 -10.93
C SER A 77 -44.54 -96.26 -10.88
N PHE A 78 -43.76 -97.04 -10.12
CA PHE A 78 -43.95 -98.48 -9.98
C PHE A 78 -45.24 -98.82 -9.22
N THR A 79 -45.51 -98.12 -8.11
CA THR A 79 -46.72 -98.32 -7.30
C THR A 79 -48.00 -97.89 -8.05
N LEU A 80 -47.90 -96.88 -8.90
CA LEU A 80 -49.01 -96.44 -9.74
C LEU A 80 -49.33 -97.49 -10.83
N ILE A 81 -48.30 -98.03 -11.49
CA ILE A 81 -48.47 -99.06 -12.54
C ILE A 81 -49.05 -100.35 -11.95
N SER A 82 -48.54 -100.81 -10.80
CA SER A 82 -49.07 -101.99 -10.11
C SER A 82 -50.51 -101.78 -9.65
N GLY A 83 -50.83 -100.63 -9.06
CA GLY A 83 -52.19 -100.29 -8.63
C GLY A 83 -53.20 -100.24 -9.78
N VAL A 84 -52.82 -99.63 -10.91
CA VAL A 84 -53.67 -99.58 -12.11
C VAL A 84 -53.89 -100.99 -12.67
N SER A 85 -52.85 -101.82 -12.74
CA SER A 85 -52.97 -103.20 -13.22
C SER A 85 -53.92 -104.06 -12.37
N ALA A 86 -53.90 -103.88 -11.03
CA ALA A 86 -54.79 -104.57 -10.11
C ALA A 86 -56.25 -104.08 -10.24
N ALA A 87 -56.45 -102.78 -10.46
CA ALA A 87 -57.78 -102.21 -10.70
C ALA A 87 -58.40 -102.70 -12.02
N VAL A 88 -57.59 -102.84 -13.07
CA VAL A 88 -58.03 -103.41 -14.36
C VAL A 88 -58.40 -104.89 -14.20
N ALA A 89 -57.67 -105.64 -13.37
CA ALA A 89 -57.99 -107.03 -13.03
C ALA A 89 -59.22 -107.19 -12.09
N GLN A 90 -59.90 -106.09 -11.73
CA GLN A 90 -61.02 -106.04 -10.78
C GLN A 90 -60.71 -106.57 -9.36
N ASP A 91 -59.43 -106.68 -8.97
CA ASP A 91 -59.06 -107.00 -7.59
C ASP A 91 -59.08 -105.73 -6.73
N ARG A 92 -60.27 -105.43 -6.20
CA ARG A 92 -60.52 -104.25 -5.36
C ARG A 92 -59.63 -104.22 -4.11
N ALA A 93 -59.34 -105.37 -3.51
CA ALA A 93 -58.55 -105.45 -2.29
C ALA A 93 -57.04 -105.23 -2.57
N ALA A 94 -56.55 -105.65 -3.74
CA ALA A 94 -55.21 -105.29 -4.19
C ALA A 94 -55.11 -103.80 -4.54
N ALA A 95 -56.12 -103.25 -5.23
CA ALA A 95 -56.15 -101.83 -5.61
C ALA A 95 -56.14 -100.88 -4.40
N GLU A 96 -56.93 -101.16 -3.35
CA GLU A 96 -56.96 -100.33 -2.13
C GLU A 96 -55.62 -100.35 -1.37
N ARG A 97 -54.92 -101.50 -1.34
CA ARG A 97 -53.60 -101.62 -0.70
C ARG A 97 -52.51 -100.85 -1.46
N GLU A 98 -52.52 -100.91 -2.79
CA GLU A 98 -51.58 -100.13 -3.60
C GLU A 98 -51.91 -98.62 -3.58
N ALA A 99 -53.19 -98.25 -3.46
CA ALA A 99 -53.60 -96.86 -3.29
C ALA A 99 -53.12 -96.25 -1.95
N ASP A 100 -53.22 -96.97 -0.82
CA ASP A 100 -52.67 -96.50 0.47
C ASP A 100 -51.14 -96.34 0.41
N LYS A 101 -50.45 -97.29 -0.23
CA LYS A 101 -48.99 -97.18 -0.46
C LYS A 101 -48.66 -95.95 -1.28
N LEU A 102 -49.35 -95.73 -2.40
CA LEU A 102 -49.14 -94.56 -3.26
C LEU A 102 -49.40 -93.26 -2.48
N ALA A 103 -50.49 -93.19 -1.71
CA ALA A 103 -50.83 -92.01 -0.92
C ALA A 103 -49.72 -91.65 0.08
N ARG A 104 -49.14 -92.64 0.78
CA ARG A 104 -48.02 -92.42 1.71
C ARG A 104 -46.75 -91.94 1.01
N VAL A 105 -46.44 -92.52 -0.16
CA VAL A 105 -45.24 -92.13 -0.94
C VAL A 105 -45.40 -90.71 -1.49
N VAL A 106 -46.57 -90.37 -2.06
CA VAL A 106 -46.88 -89.03 -2.57
C VAL A 106 -46.90 -87.99 -1.45
N LEU A 107 -47.48 -88.30 -0.29
CA LEU A 107 -47.45 -87.40 0.88
C LEU A 107 -46.03 -87.19 1.41
N GLY A 108 -45.20 -88.25 1.43
CA GLY A 108 -43.79 -88.16 1.80
C GLY A 108 -43.02 -87.23 0.86
N TRP A 109 -43.21 -87.36 -0.45
CA TRP A 109 -42.58 -86.50 -1.46
C TRP A 109 -43.05 -85.04 -1.36
N TYR A 110 -44.35 -84.81 -1.20
CA TYR A 110 -44.90 -83.45 -1.07
C TYR A 110 -44.45 -82.76 0.22
N ALA A 111 -44.42 -83.49 1.34
CA ALA A 111 -43.89 -82.98 2.61
C ALA A 111 -42.40 -82.61 2.46
N TRP A 112 -41.63 -83.44 1.74
CA TRP A 112 -40.21 -83.20 1.47
C TRP A 112 -39.96 -81.98 0.59
N SER A 113 -40.66 -81.83 -0.54
CA SER A 113 -40.46 -80.68 -1.43
C SER A 113 -40.82 -79.36 -0.76
N ASN A 114 -41.92 -79.33 0.01
CA ASN A 114 -42.29 -78.14 0.77
C ASN A 114 -41.29 -77.81 1.88
N PHE A 115 -40.75 -78.82 2.55
CA PHE A 115 -39.70 -78.62 3.55
C PHE A 115 -38.45 -77.97 2.92
N TYR A 116 -37.99 -78.44 1.76
CA TYR A 116 -36.84 -77.81 1.06
C TYR A 116 -37.09 -76.36 0.68
N ARG A 117 -38.25 -76.07 0.07
CA ARG A 117 -38.60 -74.70 -0.30
C ARG A 117 -38.70 -73.79 0.93
N TRP A 118 -39.20 -74.32 2.04
CA TRP A 118 -39.25 -73.61 3.31
C TRP A 118 -37.85 -73.31 3.86
N VAL A 119 -36.95 -74.30 3.91
CA VAL A 119 -35.57 -74.15 4.40
C VAL A 119 -34.77 -73.15 3.56
N ILE A 120 -34.86 -73.24 2.22
CA ILE A 120 -34.15 -72.32 1.33
C ILE A 120 -34.70 -70.90 1.48
N GLY A 121 -36.04 -70.76 1.60
CA GLY A 121 -36.69 -69.47 1.81
C GLY A 121 -36.28 -68.80 3.13
N THR A 122 -36.22 -69.55 4.23
CA THR A 122 -35.80 -69.01 5.53
C THR A 122 -34.31 -68.68 5.56
N ALA A 123 -33.46 -69.48 4.91
CA ALA A 123 -32.02 -69.19 4.80
C ALA A 123 -31.75 -67.90 4.01
N LEU A 124 -32.41 -67.69 2.87
CA LEU A 124 -32.29 -66.45 2.09
C LEU A 124 -32.82 -65.23 2.84
N ALA A 125 -33.95 -65.37 3.55
CA ALA A 125 -34.51 -64.29 4.36
C ALA A 125 -33.56 -63.88 5.50
N LEU A 126 -32.93 -64.85 6.18
CA LEU A 126 -31.94 -64.60 7.22
C LEU A 126 -30.69 -63.90 6.69
N LEU A 127 -30.20 -64.29 5.51
CA LEU A 127 -29.07 -63.62 4.85
C LEU A 127 -29.37 -62.16 4.52
N LEU A 128 -30.56 -61.88 3.97
CA LEU A 128 -30.97 -60.50 3.67
C LEU A 128 -31.15 -59.66 4.93
N ALA A 129 -31.75 -60.22 5.98
CA ALA A 129 -31.88 -59.53 7.27
C ALA A 129 -30.50 -59.20 7.87
N PHE A 130 -29.56 -60.15 7.82
CA PHE A 130 -28.19 -59.94 8.31
C PHE A 130 -27.45 -58.86 7.50
N ALA A 131 -27.57 -58.87 6.17
CA ALA A 131 -26.95 -57.86 5.30
C ALA A 131 -27.50 -56.44 5.60
N SER A 132 -28.82 -56.31 5.74
CA SER A 132 -29.48 -55.04 6.08
C SER A 132 -29.04 -54.51 7.45
N PHE A 133 -28.96 -55.39 8.45
CA PHE A 133 -28.50 -55.04 9.79
C PHE A 133 -27.04 -54.56 9.78
N THR A 134 -26.16 -55.31 9.10
CA THR A 134 -24.73 -54.95 8.98
C THR A 134 -24.55 -53.61 8.28
N GLY A 135 -25.30 -53.35 7.21
CA GLY A 135 -25.27 -52.06 6.51
C GLY A 135 -25.67 -50.88 7.41
N THR A 136 -26.69 -51.06 8.25
CA THR A 136 -27.16 -50.02 9.18
C THR A 136 -26.13 -49.71 10.27
N VAL A 137 -25.46 -50.73 10.82
CA VAL A 137 -24.41 -50.54 11.85
C VAL A 137 -23.22 -49.76 11.28
N LEU A 138 -22.77 -50.10 10.06
CA LEU A 138 -21.67 -49.40 9.41
C LEU A 138 -21.99 -47.92 9.14
N LEU A 139 -23.23 -47.60 8.76
CA LEU A 139 -23.67 -46.22 8.57
C LEU A 139 -23.63 -45.41 9.88
N PHE A 140 -24.05 -45.99 11.00
CA PHE A 140 -23.96 -45.31 12.29
C PHE A 140 -22.52 -45.05 12.73
N GLU A 141 -21.60 -45.98 12.48
CA GLU A 141 -20.17 -45.77 12.78
C GLU A 141 -19.57 -44.63 11.94
N GLN A 142 -19.99 -44.50 10.67
CA GLN A 142 -19.57 -43.41 9.81
C GLN A 142 -20.10 -42.06 10.31
N ILE A 143 -21.37 -41.98 10.71
CA ILE A 143 -21.97 -40.74 11.24
C ILE A 143 -21.25 -40.30 12.53
N ALA A 144 -20.96 -41.24 13.43
CA ALA A 144 -20.26 -40.93 14.68
C ALA A 144 -18.84 -40.39 14.42
N LYS A 145 -18.10 -40.95 13.45
CA LYS A 145 -16.77 -40.46 13.07
C LYS A 145 -16.81 -39.06 12.44
N LEU A 146 -17.82 -38.75 11.64
CA LEU A 146 -18.00 -37.43 11.02
C LEU A 146 -18.27 -36.34 12.08
N GLU A 147 -19.05 -36.65 13.11
CA GLU A 147 -19.31 -35.70 14.19
C GLU A 147 -18.02 -35.36 14.96
N ASP A 148 -17.20 -36.36 15.26
CA ASP A 148 -15.93 -36.16 15.98
C ASP A 148 -14.93 -35.33 15.16
N GLN A 149 -14.84 -35.59 13.84
CA GLN A 149 -14.03 -34.76 12.93
C GLN A 149 -14.54 -33.32 12.85
N THR A 150 -15.85 -33.11 12.86
CA THR A 150 -16.45 -31.78 12.82
C THR A 150 -16.10 -30.98 14.07
N ARG A 151 -16.12 -31.62 15.26
CA ARG A 151 -15.72 -30.97 16.52
C ARG A 151 -14.25 -30.55 16.52
N VAL A 152 -13.35 -31.40 16.01
CA VAL A 152 -11.92 -31.06 15.90
C VAL A 152 -11.70 -29.90 14.93
N MET A 153 -12.40 -29.87 13.79
CA MET A 153 -12.30 -28.77 12.83
C MET A 153 -12.79 -27.44 13.42
N GLN A 154 -13.90 -27.45 14.16
CA GLN A 154 -14.40 -26.24 14.84
C GLN A 154 -13.37 -25.70 15.85
N ALA A 155 -12.76 -26.57 16.66
CA ALA A 155 -11.72 -26.17 17.60
C ALA A 155 -10.47 -25.60 16.91
N GLN A 156 -10.06 -26.18 15.76
CA GLN A 156 -8.96 -25.63 14.96
C GLN A 156 -9.31 -24.27 14.35
N GLN A 157 -10.56 -24.08 13.93
CA GLN A 157 -11.01 -22.81 13.36
C GLN A 157 -11.04 -21.69 14.40
N GLU A 158 -11.50 -21.99 15.63
CA GLU A 158 -11.43 -21.03 16.75
C GLU A 158 -9.98 -20.63 17.09
N LEU A 159 -9.05 -21.59 17.05
CA LEU A 159 -7.62 -21.30 17.26
C LEU A 159 -7.03 -20.43 16.14
N MET A 160 -7.38 -20.70 14.88
CA MET A 160 -6.91 -19.92 13.73
C MET A 160 -7.46 -18.49 13.75
N ASP A 161 -8.72 -18.31 14.14
CA ASP A 161 -9.32 -16.98 14.33
C ASP A 161 -8.59 -16.20 15.44
N ALA A 162 -8.25 -16.86 16.56
CA ALA A 162 -7.49 -16.24 17.63
C ALA A 162 -6.07 -15.82 17.18
N GLN A 163 -5.38 -16.66 16.41
CA GLN A 163 -4.07 -16.33 15.83
C GLN A 163 -4.15 -15.17 14.83
N THR A 164 -5.19 -15.14 13.99
CA THR A 164 -5.39 -14.07 13.01
C THR A 164 -5.59 -12.73 13.71
N ARG A 165 -6.46 -12.67 14.72
CA ARG A 165 -6.66 -11.44 15.52
C ARG A 165 -5.38 -10.98 16.23
N PHE A 166 -4.57 -11.92 16.73
CA PHE A 166 -3.29 -11.59 17.34
C PHE A 166 -2.30 -11.00 16.30
N MET A 167 -2.21 -11.58 15.12
CA MET A 167 -1.36 -11.09 14.02
C MET A 167 -1.79 -9.71 13.51
N GLU A 168 -3.10 -9.47 13.37
CA GLU A 168 -3.65 -8.15 13.03
C GLU A 168 -3.23 -7.11 14.08
N SER A 169 -3.34 -7.44 15.38
CA SER A 169 -2.93 -6.54 16.46
C SER A 169 -1.42 -6.23 16.46
N GLN A 170 -0.57 -7.21 16.10
CA GLN A 170 0.87 -6.99 15.97
C GLN A 170 1.19 -6.11 14.76
N THR A 171 0.52 -6.34 13.64
CA THR A 171 0.70 -5.56 12.41
C THR A 171 0.30 -4.10 12.65
N GLN A 172 -0.81 -3.87 13.33
CA GLN A 172 -1.25 -2.53 13.70
C GLN A 172 -0.22 -1.82 14.60
N ARG A 173 0.31 -2.50 15.62
CA ARG A 173 1.36 -1.93 16.49
C ARG A 173 2.65 -1.61 15.73
N LEU A 174 3.05 -2.48 14.79
CA LEU A 174 4.23 -2.23 13.95
C LEU A 174 4.02 -1.02 13.03
N GLN A 175 2.81 -0.86 12.48
CA GLN A 175 2.46 0.29 11.67
C GLN A 175 2.44 1.58 12.50
N GLU A 176 1.90 1.55 13.72
CA GLU A 176 1.96 2.67 14.67
C GLU A 176 3.40 3.04 15.03
N GLN A 177 4.27 2.04 15.27
CA GLN A 177 5.69 2.27 15.53
C GLN A 177 6.43 2.85 14.33
N ALA A 178 6.15 2.36 13.12
CA ALA A 178 6.74 2.88 11.89
C ALA A 178 6.32 4.34 11.64
N GLN A 179 5.03 4.66 11.86
CA GLN A 179 4.53 6.04 11.78
C GLN A 179 5.16 6.94 12.85
N ALA A 180 5.27 6.47 14.09
CA ALA A 180 5.92 7.22 15.16
C ALA A 180 7.41 7.50 14.85
N ALA A 181 8.13 6.50 14.32
CA ALA A 181 9.53 6.67 13.90
C ALA A 181 9.69 7.63 12.72
N ALA A 182 8.77 7.58 11.74
CA ALA A 182 8.75 8.52 10.62
C ALA A 182 8.52 9.95 11.11
N MET A 183 7.53 10.16 11.98
CA MET A 183 7.24 11.45 12.59
C MET A 183 8.41 11.97 13.43
N GLN A 184 9.07 11.10 14.18
CA GLN A 184 10.26 11.47 14.96
C GLN A 184 11.42 11.91 14.05
N ASN A 185 11.60 11.26 12.89
CA ASN A 185 12.60 11.67 11.92
C ASN A 185 12.27 13.05 11.31
N GLU A 186 11.01 13.31 11.01
CA GLU A 186 10.56 14.62 10.50
C GLU A 186 10.79 15.74 11.53
N ILE A 187 10.37 15.53 12.78
CA ILE A 187 10.58 16.49 13.88
C ILE A 187 12.07 16.78 14.08
N MET A 188 12.92 15.75 14.02
CA MET A 188 14.36 15.94 14.16
C MET A 188 14.95 16.76 13.01
N THR A 189 14.49 16.56 11.78
CA THR A 189 14.92 17.36 10.62
C THR A 189 14.47 18.81 10.76
N LEU A 190 13.22 19.08 11.19
CA LEU A 190 12.73 20.45 11.41
C LEU A 190 13.51 21.17 12.52
N ASN A 191 13.84 20.48 13.60
CA ASN A 191 14.67 21.05 14.66
C ASN A 191 16.07 21.40 14.13
N LEU A 192 16.67 20.51 13.34
CA LEU A 192 17.97 20.76 12.71
C LEU A 192 17.93 21.96 11.74
N VAL A 193 16.88 22.09 10.93
CA VAL A 193 16.69 23.26 10.05
C VAL A 193 16.68 24.55 10.86
N ASN A 194 15.90 24.60 11.94
CA ASN A 194 15.82 25.79 12.81
C ASN A 194 17.16 26.10 13.48
N GLN A 195 17.87 25.09 14.00
CA GLN A 195 19.19 25.28 14.61
C GLN A 195 20.22 25.82 13.63
N LEU A 196 20.29 25.25 12.42
CA LEU A 196 21.20 25.72 11.37
C LEU A 196 20.85 27.14 10.93
N ARG A 197 19.56 27.43 10.78
CA ARG A 197 19.05 28.77 10.46
C ARG A 197 19.46 29.81 11.49
N ASP A 198 19.23 29.51 12.77
CA ASP A 198 19.55 30.43 13.87
C ASP A 198 21.07 30.65 13.98
N GLN A 199 21.87 29.60 13.78
CA GLN A 199 23.32 29.70 13.74
C GLN A 199 23.81 30.57 12.56
N MET A 200 23.19 30.43 11.38
CA MET A 200 23.48 31.30 10.23
C MET A 200 23.10 32.75 10.54
N LEU A 201 21.87 33.00 10.99
CA LEU A 201 21.35 34.33 11.34
C LEU A 201 22.22 35.04 12.37
N ALA A 202 22.69 34.33 13.40
CA ALA A 202 23.57 34.88 14.43
C ALA A 202 24.92 35.40 13.88
N SER A 203 25.33 34.94 12.70
CA SER A 203 26.56 35.36 12.03
C SER A 203 26.35 36.20 10.78
N ILE A 204 25.10 36.49 10.43
CA ILE A 204 24.78 37.40 9.34
C ILE A 204 24.78 38.82 9.89
N ASP A 205 25.62 39.64 9.28
CA ASP A 205 25.67 41.07 9.54
C ASP A 205 24.60 41.80 8.70
N ALA A 206 23.83 42.66 9.37
CA ALA A 206 22.69 43.39 8.81
C ALA A 206 22.92 44.89 9.01
N ARG A 207 23.13 45.61 7.92
CA ARG A 207 23.45 47.05 7.94
C ARG A 207 22.75 47.79 6.81
N PRO A 208 22.47 49.10 6.98
CA PRO A 208 21.97 49.94 5.90
C PRO A 208 22.93 49.97 4.72
N LEU A 209 22.39 50.02 3.49
CA LEU A 209 23.18 50.10 2.25
C LEU A 209 24.24 51.21 2.32
N GLY A 210 23.93 52.38 2.89
CA GLY A 210 24.89 53.47 2.99
C GLY A 210 26.04 53.22 3.95
N GLU A 211 25.86 52.37 4.96
CA GLU A 211 26.97 51.92 5.79
C GLU A 211 27.85 50.91 5.05
N TRP A 212 27.24 49.98 4.32
CA TRP A 212 27.97 49.06 3.44
C TRP A 212 28.82 49.81 2.42
N LEU A 213 28.24 50.75 1.68
CA LEU A 213 28.97 51.52 0.67
C LEU A 213 30.15 52.29 1.27
N ARG A 214 29.99 52.86 2.48
CA ARG A 214 31.07 53.54 3.20
C ARG A 214 32.19 52.58 3.61
N SER A 215 31.87 51.34 3.99
CA SER A 215 32.86 50.37 4.48
C SER A 215 33.82 49.87 3.39
N PHE A 216 33.43 49.90 2.12
CA PHE A 216 34.32 49.55 1.00
C PHE A 216 35.35 50.62 0.64
N GLY A 217 35.53 51.64 1.47
CA GLY A 217 36.46 52.71 1.15
C GLY A 217 36.02 53.52 -0.07
N VAL A 218 34.73 53.52 -0.40
CA VAL A 218 34.07 54.60 -1.19
C VAL A 218 34.02 55.89 -0.34
N ALA A 219 35.05 56.11 0.47
CA ALA A 219 35.24 57.21 1.40
C ALA A 219 35.71 58.43 0.61
N GLY A 220 34.76 59.02 -0.09
CA GLY A 220 34.78 60.35 -0.66
C GLY A 220 33.36 60.91 -0.55
N VAL A 221 33.04 61.43 0.64
CA VAL A 221 31.69 61.78 1.12
C VAL A 221 31.13 63.06 0.45
N ASP A 222 31.70 63.47 -0.69
CA ASP A 222 31.20 64.59 -1.49
C ASP A 222 30.98 64.23 -2.98
N ASP A 223 31.19 62.97 -3.40
CA ASP A 223 30.98 62.58 -4.80
C ASP A 223 29.65 61.81 -4.96
N PRO A 224 28.55 62.46 -5.40
CA PRO A 224 27.20 61.88 -5.59
C PRO A 224 27.11 60.86 -6.74
N VAL A 225 28.24 60.27 -7.12
CA VAL A 225 28.43 59.40 -8.28
C VAL A 225 28.10 57.94 -7.98
N VAL A 226 27.57 57.65 -6.79
CA VAL A 226 26.75 56.45 -6.57
C VAL A 226 25.38 56.67 -7.23
N SER A 227 25.40 56.72 -8.57
CA SER A 227 24.30 56.82 -9.53
C SER A 227 23.08 57.62 -9.05
N GLN A 228 23.26 58.90 -8.75
CA GLN A 228 22.11 59.80 -8.71
C GLN A 228 21.68 60.07 -10.15
N ILE A 229 20.47 59.65 -10.47
CA ILE A 229 19.81 60.06 -11.69
C ILE A 229 19.10 61.36 -11.34
N THR A 230 19.50 62.49 -11.91
CA THR A 230 18.76 63.75 -11.75
C THR A 230 18.23 64.20 -13.10
N SER A 231 16.99 64.64 -13.10
CA SER A 231 16.36 65.26 -14.26
C SER A 231 16.67 66.75 -14.32
N ARG A 232 16.46 67.36 -15.49
CA ARG A 232 16.52 68.82 -15.66
C ARG A 232 15.52 69.56 -14.76
N GLU A 233 14.45 68.89 -14.33
CA GLU A 233 13.41 69.43 -13.44
C GLU A 233 13.77 69.30 -11.95
N GLY A 234 14.98 68.81 -11.64
CA GLY A 234 15.47 68.65 -10.27
C GLY A 234 14.95 67.40 -9.55
N CYS A 235 14.16 66.56 -10.23
CA CYS A 235 13.71 65.29 -9.68
C CYS A 235 14.79 64.25 -9.87
N GLY A 236 15.11 63.49 -8.81
CA GLY A 236 16.12 62.47 -8.91
C GLY A 236 15.76 61.15 -8.25
N LEU A 237 16.53 60.14 -8.59
CA LEU A 237 16.48 58.80 -8.02
C LEU A 237 17.89 58.48 -7.52
N GLY A 238 17.99 58.24 -6.21
CA GLY A 238 19.22 57.80 -5.58
C GLY A 238 19.04 56.46 -4.91
N PHE A 239 20.12 55.90 -4.39
CA PHE A 239 20.02 54.73 -3.51
C PHE A 239 19.33 55.09 -2.21
N ASN A 240 18.40 54.24 -1.78
CA ASN A 240 17.87 54.23 -0.43
C ASN A 240 18.97 53.75 0.53
N GLN A 241 19.72 54.70 1.07
CA GLN A 241 20.84 54.44 1.97
C GLN A 241 20.42 53.72 3.26
N ASP A 242 19.13 53.81 3.61
CA ASP A 242 18.55 53.22 4.81
C ASP A 242 18.01 51.79 4.59
N HIS A 243 18.01 51.29 3.34
CA HIS A 243 17.58 49.92 3.06
C HIS A 243 18.54 48.92 3.70
N ILE A 244 18.02 48.05 4.57
CA ILE A 244 18.83 47.05 5.28
C ILE A 244 19.17 45.91 4.33
N LEU A 245 20.48 45.65 4.22
CA LEU A 245 21.01 44.52 3.50
C LEU A 245 21.71 43.56 4.45
N HIS A 246 21.64 42.29 4.10
CA HIS A 246 22.17 41.18 4.86
C HIS A 246 23.36 40.56 4.12
N SER A 247 24.48 40.40 4.81
CA SER A 247 25.60 39.58 4.30
C SER A 247 25.23 38.10 4.26
N HIS A 248 26.07 37.27 3.63
CA HIS A 248 26.04 35.83 3.87
C HIS A 248 26.61 35.51 5.26
N PRO A 249 26.34 34.32 5.84
CA PRO A 249 26.94 33.89 7.10
C PRO A 249 28.47 33.96 7.05
N SER A 250 29.08 34.22 8.20
CA SER A 250 30.54 34.27 8.31
C SER A 250 31.21 32.99 7.80
N THR A 251 32.42 33.09 7.26
CA THR A 251 33.19 31.92 6.77
C THR A 251 33.42 30.87 7.86
N ALA A 252 33.56 31.29 9.12
CA ALA A 252 33.66 30.39 10.27
C ALA A 252 32.36 29.59 10.47
N THR A 253 31.20 30.23 10.37
CA THR A 253 29.89 29.56 10.44
C THR A 253 29.72 28.58 9.28
N LEU A 254 30.03 29.01 8.05
CA LEU A 254 29.94 28.15 6.87
C LEU A 254 30.83 26.91 7.03
N GLY A 255 32.10 27.08 7.44
CA GLY A 255 33.03 25.98 7.67
C GLY A 255 32.61 25.01 8.78
N ALA A 256 32.01 25.52 9.86
CA ALA A 256 31.47 24.69 10.94
C ALA A 256 30.31 23.81 10.42
N ILE A 257 29.40 24.38 9.62
CA ILE A 257 28.27 23.63 9.05
C ILE A 257 28.76 22.63 7.99
N VAL A 258 29.72 23.00 7.14
CA VAL A 258 30.39 22.06 6.22
C VAL A 258 30.95 20.87 6.98
N THR A 259 31.62 21.09 8.13
CA THR A 259 32.12 20.00 8.95
C THR A 259 31.00 19.06 9.43
N LEU A 260 29.83 19.59 9.81
CA LEU A 260 28.67 18.78 10.19
C LEU A 260 28.15 17.92 9.04
N THR A 261 28.25 18.38 7.78
CA THR A 261 27.83 17.59 6.61
C THR A 261 28.69 16.34 6.39
N THR A 262 29.93 16.34 6.88
CA THR A 262 30.84 15.17 6.76
C THR A 262 30.60 14.10 7.83
N SER A 263 29.76 14.39 8.84
CA SER A 263 29.43 13.45 9.91
C SER A 263 28.64 12.25 9.37
N LYS A 264 29.09 11.02 9.66
CA LYS A 264 28.36 9.80 9.27
C LYS A 264 26.94 9.74 9.85
N ALA A 265 26.72 10.31 11.02
CA ALA A 265 25.43 10.24 11.71
C ALA A 265 24.45 11.32 11.25
N LEU A 266 24.94 12.52 10.93
CA LEU A 266 24.12 13.70 10.67
C LEU A 266 24.22 14.24 9.25
N GLY A 267 25.25 13.86 8.49
CA GLY A 267 25.60 14.50 7.22
C GLY A 267 24.45 14.57 6.23
N ALA A 268 23.79 13.44 5.99
CA ALA A 268 22.63 13.38 5.10
C ALA A 268 21.46 14.28 5.56
N ARG A 269 21.22 14.39 6.87
CA ARG A 269 20.16 15.24 7.43
C ARG A 269 20.51 16.72 7.34
N VAL A 270 21.78 17.07 7.56
CA VAL A 270 22.28 18.44 7.41
C VAL A 270 22.16 18.90 5.95
N ILE A 271 22.51 18.03 4.99
CA ILE A 271 22.35 18.32 3.56
C ILE A 271 20.87 18.60 3.23
N GLU A 272 19.95 17.77 3.73
CA GLU A 272 18.52 17.96 3.48
C GLU A 272 17.99 19.24 4.15
N ALA A 273 18.43 19.54 5.36
CA ALA A 273 18.10 20.80 6.03
C ALA A 273 18.62 22.02 5.25
N LEU A 274 19.84 21.95 4.71
CA LEU A 274 20.42 23.02 3.88
C LEU A 274 19.61 23.24 2.59
N ARG A 275 19.12 22.17 1.96
CA ARG A 275 18.23 22.28 0.79
C ARG A 275 16.96 23.06 1.13
N LEU A 276 16.32 22.76 2.27
CA LEU A 276 15.16 23.52 2.73
C LEU A 276 15.52 24.99 3.01
N LEU A 277 16.71 25.25 3.57
CA LEU A 277 17.17 26.62 3.84
C LEU A 277 17.50 27.43 2.58
N THR A 278 17.71 26.81 1.41
CA THR A 278 17.80 27.57 0.14
C THR A 278 16.50 28.30 -0.21
N GLN A 279 15.37 27.89 0.39
CA GLN A 279 14.06 28.53 0.23
C GLN A 279 13.73 29.49 1.40
N ASP A 280 14.69 29.79 2.28
CA ASP A 280 14.47 30.70 3.40
C ASP A 280 14.14 32.11 2.89
N ARG A 281 13.23 32.80 3.61
CA ARG A 281 12.83 34.17 3.27
C ARG A 281 13.98 35.17 3.45
N HIS A 282 14.95 34.84 4.30
CA HIS A 282 16.12 35.65 4.59
C HIS A 282 17.22 35.34 3.57
N GLY A 283 17.46 36.26 2.63
CA GLY A 283 18.36 36.01 1.50
C GLY A 283 19.80 35.66 1.92
N GLY A 284 20.29 36.19 3.05
CA GLY A 284 21.59 35.79 3.60
C GLY A 284 21.66 34.32 4.00
N VAL A 285 20.59 33.77 4.60
CA VAL A 285 20.52 32.35 5.00
C VAL A 285 20.44 31.46 3.76
N ALA A 286 19.57 31.83 2.81
CA ALA A 286 19.43 31.11 1.55
C ALA A 286 20.75 31.07 0.75
N LEU A 287 21.47 32.20 0.68
CA LEU A 287 22.79 32.26 0.06
C LEU A 287 23.82 31.43 0.81
N GLY A 288 23.85 31.49 2.15
CA GLY A 288 24.77 30.68 2.96
C GLY A 288 24.56 29.19 2.79
N ALA A 289 23.30 28.74 2.78
CA ALA A 289 22.95 27.35 2.53
C ALA A 289 23.39 26.90 1.12
N LEU A 290 23.18 27.74 0.11
CA LEU A 290 23.64 27.50 -1.25
C LEU A 290 25.17 27.36 -1.33
N MET A 291 25.91 28.27 -0.68
CA MET A 291 27.38 28.22 -0.64
C MET A 291 27.90 26.93 0.01
N ILE A 292 27.25 26.46 1.08
CA ILE A 292 27.64 25.20 1.73
C ILE A 292 27.37 24.00 0.82
N LEU A 293 26.19 23.94 0.20
CA LEU A 293 25.82 22.85 -0.73
C LEU A 293 26.78 22.78 -1.92
N GLU A 294 27.22 23.94 -2.41
CA GLU A 294 28.22 24.06 -3.46
C GLU A 294 29.59 23.52 -3.03
N GLU A 295 30.07 23.94 -1.85
CA GLU A 295 31.38 23.52 -1.30
C GLU A 295 31.47 21.99 -1.14
N ILE A 296 30.38 21.34 -0.74
CA ILE A 296 30.34 19.89 -0.52
C ILE A 296 30.04 19.08 -1.80
N GLY A 297 29.88 19.75 -2.96
CA GLY A 297 29.60 19.08 -4.22
C GLY A 297 28.21 18.45 -4.32
N HIS A 298 27.22 18.97 -3.59
CA HIS A 298 25.82 18.54 -3.66
C HIS A 298 24.93 19.66 -4.22
N PRO A 299 25.16 20.08 -5.48
CA PRO A 299 24.34 21.12 -6.12
C PRO A 299 22.88 20.68 -6.20
N TYR A 300 21.96 21.58 -5.85
CA TYR A 300 20.54 21.37 -6.03
C TYR A 300 20.12 21.84 -7.43
N ILE A 301 19.40 21.00 -8.19
CA ILE A 301 19.25 21.18 -9.65
C ILE A 301 17.84 21.66 -10.06
N GLU A 302 16.85 21.75 -9.17
CA GLU A 302 15.45 21.92 -9.63
C GLU A 302 14.69 23.15 -9.13
N ALA A 303 15.24 23.96 -8.21
CA ALA A 303 14.51 25.09 -7.62
C ALA A 303 15.14 26.45 -7.90
N GLU A 304 14.25 27.42 -8.12
CA GLU A 304 14.55 28.84 -8.13
C GLU A 304 14.91 29.31 -6.70
N VAL A 305 16.10 29.89 -6.53
CA VAL A 305 16.57 30.39 -5.24
C VAL A 305 16.35 31.90 -5.17
N HIS A 306 15.45 32.33 -4.29
CA HIS A 306 15.13 33.74 -4.11
C HIS A 306 16.05 34.37 -3.05
N LEU A 307 16.87 35.33 -3.47
CA LEU A 307 17.82 36.04 -2.62
C LEU A 307 17.32 37.46 -2.40
N ARG A 308 16.74 37.73 -1.23
CA ARG A 308 16.15 39.02 -0.86
C ARG A 308 17.02 39.84 0.06
N SER A 309 17.17 41.12 -0.23
CA SER A 309 17.93 42.08 0.60
C SER A 309 19.34 41.58 0.94
N VAL A 310 20.04 41.00 -0.02
CA VAL A 310 21.38 40.45 0.18
C VAL A 310 22.45 41.45 -0.27
N MET A 311 23.54 41.52 0.50
CA MET A 311 24.78 42.20 0.14
C MET A 311 25.83 41.16 -0.24
N ILE A 312 26.29 41.16 -1.50
CA ILE A 312 27.41 40.34 -1.96
C ILE A 312 28.54 41.26 -2.42
N ALA A 313 29.42 41.60 -1.48
CA ALA A 313 30.59 42.43 -1.75
C ALA A 313 31.89 41.64 -1.88
N GLU A 314 31.99 40.54 -1.14
CA GLU A 314 33.10 39.60 -1.24
C GLU A 314 32.86 38.58 -2.35
N PRO A 315 33.92 38.07 -3.00
CA PRO A 315 33.79 37.05 -4.04
C PRO A 315 33.05 35.80 -3.57
N VAL A 316 31.85 35.57 -4.12
CA VAL A 316 31.10 34.32 -3.97
C VAL A 316 31.23 33.52 -5.26
N PHE A 317 31.80 32.32 -5.16
CA PHE A 317 32.00 31.42 -6.28
C PHE A 317 30.96 30.30 -6.25
N LEU A 318 30.11 30.24 -7.28
CA LEU A 318 29.21 29.12 -7.54
C LEU A 318 29.72 28.44 -8.80
N ARG A 319 30.32 27.26 -8.65
CA ARG A 319 30.99 26.52 -9.74
C ARG A 319 30.00 25.65 -10.52
N ASN A 320 28.86 25.28 -9.92
CA ASN A 320 27.89 24.40 -10.53
C ASN A 320 26.89 25.12 -11.44
N ALA A 321 26.46 24.40 -12.47
CA ALA A 321 25.97 24.98 -13.72
C ALA A 321 24.44 24.99 -13.87
N SER A 322 23.69 24.99 -12.77
CA SER A 322 22.24 24.78 -12.85
C SER A 322 21.41 25.57 -11.85
N TYR A 323 21.95 26.63 -11.26
CA TYR A 323 21.15 27.47 -10.36
C TYR A 323 20.35 28.52 -11.11
N LYS A 324 19.07 28.62 -10.79
CA LYS A 324 18.24 29.77 -11.14
C LYS A 324 18.18 30.71 -9.94
N LEU A 325 18.99 31.76 -9.94
CA LEU A 325 19.10 32.72 -8.84
C LEU A 325 18.22 33.93 -9.11
N VAL A 326 17.39 34.32 -8.15
CA VAL A 326 16.52 35.49 -8.27
C VAL A 326 16.81 36.48 -7.17
N PHE A 327 17.57 37.51 -7.52
CA PHE A 327 17.89 38.59 -6.60
C PHE A 327 16.73 39.58 -6.54
N GLN A 328 16.31 39.94 -5.33
CA GLN A 328 15.29 40.95 -5.04
C GLN A 328 15.80 41.93 -4.01
N ALA A 329 15.64 43.23 -4.24
CA ALA A 329 16.09 44.26 -3.30
C ALA A 329 17.55 44.11 -2.84
N SER A 330 18.43 43.52 -3.67
CA SER A 330 19.78 43.09 -3.30
C SER A 330 20.87 43.90 -4.00
N TYR A 331 22.03 44.00 -3.37
CA TYR A 331 23.24 44.56 -3.96
C TYR A 331 24.26 43.44 -4.20
N VAL A 332 24.64 43.22 -5.46
CA VAL A 332 25.50 42.13 -5.89
C VAL A 332 26.67 42.70 -6.67
N ALA A 333 27.89 42.67 -6.12
CA ALA A 333 29.08 43.22 -6.78
C ALA A 333 30.16 42.18 -7.11
N ALA A 334 30.15 41.03 -6.43
CA ALA A 334 31.20 40.04 -6.54
C ALA A 334 30.66 38.61 -6.62
N LEU A 335 29.66 38.37 -7.47
CA LEU A 335 29.14 37.03 -7.76
C LEU A 335 29.81 36.44 -9.01
N PHE A 336 30.43 35.27 -8.86
CA PHE A 336 31.03 34.51 -9.95
C PHE A 336 30.24 33.21 -10.12
N CYS A 337 29.45 33.13 -11.19
CA CYS A 337 28.83 31.89 -11.62
C CYS A 337 28.87 31.78 -13.15
N ALA A 338 29.56 30.76 -13.66
CA ALA A 338 29.78 30.60 -15.10
C ALA A 338 28.49 30.26 -15.86
N ASP A 339 27.65 29.43 -15.25
CA ASP A 339 26.51 28.79 -15.91
C ASP A 339 25.18 28.95 -15.11
N CYS A 340 25.07 29.98 -14.26
CA CYS A 340 23.81 30.28 -13.56
C CYS A 340 22.83 31.07 -14.44
N HIS A 341 21.53 30.77 -14.30
CA HIS A 341 20.46 31.64 -14.76
C HIS A 341 20.14 32.69 -13.68
N VAL A 342 20.64 33.91 -13.85
CA VAL A 342 20.44 34.99 -12.89
C VAL A 342 19.31 35.92 -13.33
N HIS A 343 18.26 36.01 -12.53
CA HIS A 343 17.22 37.02 -12.64
C HIS A 343 17.42 38.08 -11.55
N VAL A 344 17.30 39.34 -11.94
CA VAL A 344 17.51 40.49 -11.08
C VAL A 344 16.22 41.29 -11.08
N GLY A 345 15.44 41.18 -10.00
CA GLY A 345 14.29 42.05 -9.73
C GLY A 345 14.71 43.09 -8.70
N THR A 346 14.45 44.37 -8.95
CA THR A 346 14.67 45.44 -7.93
C THR A 346 16.05 45.40 -7.25
N SER A 347 17.09 44.95 -7.96
CA SER A 347 18.42 44.66 -7.40
C SER A 347 19.48 45.29 -8.29
N VAL A 348 20.67 45.54 -7.73
CA VAL A 348 21.79 46.15 -8.45
C VAL A 348 22.87 45.10 -8.61
N PHE A 349 23.31 44.87 -9.84
CA PHE A 349 24.33 43.88 -10.18
C PHE A 349 25.54 44.54 -10.83
N PHE A 350 26.71 44.41 -10.21
CA PHE A 350 27.99 44.81 -10.77
C PHE A 350 28.81 43.55 -11.12
N LYS A 351 29.25 43.46 -12.37
CA LYS A 351 30.20 42.43 -12.79
C LYS A 351 31.61 43.01 -12.68
N ARG A 352 32.43 42.47 -11.78
CA ARG A 352 33.86 42.80 -11.74
C ARG A 352 34.60 42.00 -12.80
N VAL A 353 35.05 42.66 -13.86
CA VAL A 353 35.98 42.08 -14.85
C VAL A 353 37.40 42.50 -14.42
N PRO A 354 38.44 41.66 -14.60
CA PRO A 354 39.81 42.12 -14.38
C PRO A 354 40.07 43.35 -15.27
N HIS A 355 40.31 44.51 -14.64
CA HIS A 355 40.57 45.82 -15.24
C HIS A 355 39.37 46.63 -15.81
N SER A 356 38.11 46.25 -15.56
CA SER A 356 36.97 47.18 -15.72
C SER A 356 35.79 46.84 -14.80
N MET A 357 35.13 47.85 -14.22
CA MET A 357 33.82 47.70 -13.61
C MET A 357 32.75 47.93 -14.69
N SER A 358 32.15 46.85 -15.20
CA SER A 358 30.94 46.94 -16.02
C SER A 358 29.75 46.53 -15.16
N GLY A 359 29.00 47.51 -14.65
CA GLY A 359 27.73 47.27 -13.98
C GLY A 359 26.58 47.22 -14.98
N PHE A 360 25.89 46.10 -15.08
CA PHE A 360 24.58 46.03 -15.74
C PHE A 360 23.51 46.20 -14.66
N GLY A 361 23.13 47.46 -14.39
CA GLY A 361 21.96 47.76 -13.57
C GLY A 361 20.69 47.53 -14.39
N ASN A 362 20.26 46.27 -14.55
CA ASN A 362 18.94 46.00 -15.10
C ASN A 362 17.91 46.17 -13.98
N ILE A 363 17.28 47.34 -13.93
CA ILE A 363 15.95 47.47 -13.32
C ILE A 363 14.98 46.79 -14.30
N LEU A 364 14.98 45.45 -14.32
CA LEU A 364 14.03 44.67 -15.09
C LEU A 364 12.71 44.63 -14.32
N VAL A 365 11.81 45.55 -14.66
CA VAL A 365 10.38 45.38 -14.44
C VAL A 365 9.91 44.47 -15.57
N ARG A 366 9.59 43.20 -15.29
CA ARG A 366 8.97 42.28 -16.28
C ARG A 366 7.61 42.89 -16.65
N GLN A 367 7.29 43.33 -17.87
CA GLN A 367 7.23 42.65 -19.18
C GLN A 367 6.26 41.46 -19.22
N ASP A 368 4.98 41.71 -18.91
CA ASP A 368 3.93 41.10 -19.73
C ASP A 368 3.82 41.93 -21.02
N ALA A 369 3.88 41.26 -22.17
CA ALA A 369 4.11 41.83 -23.50
C ALA A 369 2.94 42.68 -24.07
N GLN A 370 2.06 43.23 -23.21
CA GLN A 370 0.95 44.07 -23.64
C GLN A 370 0.78 45.38 -22.84
N ASP A 371 1.70 45.72 -21.92
CA ASP A 371 1.63 46.97 -21.16
C ASP A 371 2.93 47.78 -21.29
N PRO A 372 2.94 48.95 -21.97
CA PRO A 372 4.15 49.69 -22.36
C PRO A 372 4.82 50.51 -21.23
N LEU A 373 4.65 50.14 -19.95
CA LEU A 373 5.23 50.90 -18.84
C LEU A 373 6.63 50.43 -18.43
N ASN A 374 7.61 51.32 -18.65
CA ASN A 374 8.75 51.63 -17.77
C ASN A 374 9.88 50.60 -17.58
N GLY A 375 11.01 50.85 -18.26
CA GLY A 375 12.30 50.22 -17.99
C GLY A 375 13.46 51.22 -18.10
N VAL A 376 14.46 51.10 -17.23
CA VAL A 376 15.75 51.80 -17.39
C VAL A 376 16.66 50.89 -18.20
N THR A 377 17.06 51.31 -19.40
CA THR A 377 17.90 50.50 -20.29
C THR A 377 19.33 51.06 -20.30
N VAL A 378 20.27 50.33 -19.71
CA VAL A 378 21.69 50.68 -19.77
C VAL A 378 22.28 50.17 -21.09
N LEU A 379 22.63 51.06 -22.01
CA LEU A 379 23.21 50.70 -23.32
C LEU A 379 24.74 50.88 -23.33
N HIS A 380 25.44 50.03 -24.07
CA HIS A 380 26.87 50.21 -24.37
C HIS A 380 27.02 51.26 -25.48
N ARG A 381 27.97 52.20 -25.36
CA ARG A 381 28.19 53.27 -26.36
C ARG A 381 28.64 52.77 -27.74
N SER A 382 28.92 51.47 -27.91
CA SER A 382 29.44 50.91 -29.16
C SER A 382 28.37 50.60 -30.19
N ASP A 383 27.09 50.60 -29.78
CA ASP A 383 26.00 50.21 -30.66
C ASP A 383 25.35 51.50 -31.17
N ASP A 384 25.34 51.66 -32.50
CA ASP A 384 24.83 52.83 -33.22
C ASP A 384 23.44 53.25 -32.71
N LEU A 385 23.40 54.28 -31.86
CA LEU A 385 22.16 54.93 -31.47
C LEU A 385 21.57 55.64 -32.70
N PRO A 386 20.26 55.49 -32.98
CA PRO A 386 19.58 56.31 -33.98
C PRO A 386 19.81 57.80 -33.71
N GLN A 387 20.02 58.61 -34.75
CA GLN A 387 20.32 60.06 -34.63
C GLN A 387 19.19 60.87 -33.97
N ASP A 388 18.05 60.24 -33.73
CA ASP A 388 16.75 60.75 -33.33
C ASP A 388 16.29 60.19 -31.97
N TRP A 389 17.23 59.68 -31.17
CA TRP A 389 16.94 59.09 -29.85
C TRP A 389 16.94 60.12 -28.71
N ASP A 390 15.78 60.33 -28.07
CA ASP A 390 15.52 61.38 -27.05
C ASP A 390 15.67 60.86 -25.60
N GLY A 391 16.74 60.11 -25.33
CA GLY A 391 17.01 59.52 -24.01
C GLY A 391 17.68 60.50 -23.03
N ILE A 392 17.38 60.38 -21.74
CA ILE A 392 18.13 61.12 -20.70
C ILE A 392 19.46 60.41 -20.45
N ARG A 393 20.55 61.10 -20.78
CA ARG A 393 21.92 60.67 -20.51
C ARG A 393 22.17 60.65 -19.00
N LEU A 394 22.35 59.46 -18.42
CA LEU A 394 22.82 59.33 -17.04
C LEU A 394 24.28 59.78 -17.00
N SER A 395 24.62 60.66 -16.05
CA SER A 395 25.85 61.44 -16.07
C SER A 395 27.13 60.59 -16.07
N LYS A 396 28.22 61.22 -16.51
CA LYS A 396 29.58 60.69 -16.60
C LYS A 396 30.08 60.34 -15.19
N SER A 397 29.86 59.11 -14.75
CA SER A 397 30.40 58.62 -13.48
C SER A 397 31.89 58.29 -13.66
N ALA A 398 32.74 58.72 -12.72
CA ALA A 398 34.19 58.46 -12.69
C ALA A 398 34.55 56.96 -12.64
N TYR A 399 33.56 56.10 -12.43
CA TYR A 399 33.72 54.65 -12.23
C TYR A 399 33.34 53.81 -13.45
N PHE A 400 32.83 54.42 -14.52
CA PHE A 400 32.63 53.74 -15.81
C PHE A 400 33.73 54.17 -16.80
N PRO A 401 34.23 53.27 -17.66
CA PRO A 401 35.04 53.66 -18.82
C PRO A 401 34.30 54.73 -19.63
N GLU A 402 35.01 55.62 -20.35
CA GLU A 402 34.40 56.70 -21.13
C GLU A 402 33.36 56.20 -22.17
N ASP A 403 33.32 54.90 -22.40
CA ASP A 403 32.58 54.19 -23.44
C ASP A 403 31.25 53.60 -22.94
N TYR A 404 30.81 53.92 -21.71
CA TYR A 404 29.52 53.47 -21.18
C TYR A 404 28.64 54.66 -20.81
N THR A 405 27.41 54.65 -21.31
CA THR A 405 26.42 55.68 -20.99
C THR A 405 25.10 54.99 -20.72
N ALA A 406 24.59 55.09 -19.49
CA ALA A 406 23.28 54.56 -19.17
C ALA A 406 22.20 55.57 -19.61
N TRP A 407 21.05 55.08 -20.07
CA TRP A 407 19.98 55.93 -20.57
C TRP A 407 18.64 55.59 -19.90
N LEU A 408 17.88 56.62 -19.54
CA LEU A 408 16.46 56.50 -19.21
C LEU A 408 15.65 56.82 -20.47
N THR A 409 14.88 55.87 -20.96
CA THR A 409 13.98 56.08 -22.10
C THR A 409 12.70 56.75 -21.63
N GLN A 410 12.38 57.89 -22.23
CA GLN A 410 11.11 58.59 -22.02
C GLN A 410 10.06 57.96 -22.94
N HIS A 411 8.98 57.41 -22.38
CA HIS A 411 7.78 57.07 -23.16
C HIS A 411 6.59 57.72 -22.45
N ASP A 412 6.10 58.80 -23.08
CA ASP A 412 5.02 59.68 -22.68
C ASP A 412 5.33 60.80 -21.66
N ALA A 413 4.78 61.97 -21.97
CA ALA A 413 5.02 63.25 -21.30
C ALA A 413 4.35 63.38 -19.91
N GLY A 414 4.48 62.37 -19.06
CA GLY A 414 4.18 62.49 -17.64
C GLY A 414 5.22 63.34 -16.89
N PRO A 415 4.88 63.95 -15.74
CA PRO A 415 5.90 64.60 -14.92
C PRO A 415 6.85 63.52 -14.41
N MET A 416 8.07 63.51 -14.94
CA MET A 416 9.14 62.53 -14.70
C MET A 416 9.36 62.20 -13.20
N CYS A 417 9.08 63.15 -12.32
CA CYS A 417 9.08 62.96 -10.87
C CYS A 417 8.12 61.86 -10.40
N LYS A 418 6.95 61.73 -11.03
CA LYS A 418 5.92 60.72 -10.71
C LYS A 418 6.38 59.32 -11.11
N GLU A 419 7.11 59.20 -12.22
CA GLU A 419 7.68 57.93 -12.68
C GLU A 419 8.84 57.50 -11.80
N MET A 420 9.77 58.40 -11.48
CA MET A 420 10.87 58.13 -10.53
C MET A 420 10.33 57.72 -9.14
N ALA A 421 9.28 58.38 -8.66
CA ALA A 421 8.59 57.98 -7.42
C ALA A 421 7.83 56.65 -7.57
N GLY A 422 7.38 56.29 -8.78
CA GLY A 422 6.84 54.97 -9.10
C GLY A 422 7.92 53.89 -9.00
N LEU A 423 9.08 54.13 -9.62
CA LEU A 423 10.23 53.21 -9.58
C LEU A 423 10.75 53.00 -8.15
N ALA A 424 10.87 54.08 -7.35
CA ALA A 424 11.26 53.98 -5.94
C ALA A 424 10.25 53.19 -5.07
N ARG A 425 8.95 53.22 -5.43
CA ARG A 425 7.94 52.41 -4.73
C ARG A 425 8.05 50.92 -5.04
N ILE A 426 8.52 50.57 -6.23
CA ILE A 426 8.65 49.17 -6.67
C ILE A 426 10.01 48.61 -6.25
N ASN A 427 11.06 49.44 -6.24
CA ASN A 427 12.41 49.05 -5.87
C ASN A 427 12.82 49.66 -4.52
N PRO A 428 12.87 48.87 -3.44
CA PRO A 428 13.20 49.39 -2.11
C PRO A 428 14.64 49.86 -1.96
N LEU A 429 15.53 49.52 -2.90
CA LEU A 429 16.88 50.07 -2.97
C LEU A 429 16.94 51.50 -3.51
N LEU A 430 15.83 52.03 -4.04
CA LEU A 430 15.80 53.36 -4.63
C LEU A 430 14.93 54.27 -3.78
N ALA A 431 15.39 55.50 -3.58
CA ALA A 431 14.65 56.54 -2.89
C ALA A 431 14.48 57.76 -3.83
N PRO A 432 13.28 58.38 -3.86
CA PRO A 432 13.11 59.62 -4.60
C PRO A 432 13.89 60.73 -3.91
N MET A 433 14.58 61.54 -4.69
CA MET A 433 15.24 62.75 -4.22
C MET A 433 14.29 63.94 -4.34
N ALA A 434 14.18 64.74 -3.28
CA ALA A 434 13.34 65.92 -3.30
C ALA A 434 13.89 66.98 -4.28
N PRO A 435 13.04 67.65 -5.08
CA PRO A 435 13.46 68.71 -5.98
C PRO A 435 14.07 69.87 -5.17
N GLY A 436 15.31 70.25 -5.49
CA GLY A 436 16.01 71.37 -4.86
C GLY A 436 17.14 71.01 -3.89
N VAL A 437 17.38 69.72 -3.61
CA VAL A 437 18.61 69.29 -2.91
C VAL A 437 19.72 69.10 -3.94
N SER A 438 20.16 70.17 -4.59
CA SER A 438 21.43 70.10 -5.33
C SER A 438 22.56 70.06 -4.30
N SER A 439 23.51 69.14 -4.47
CA SER A 439 24.69 68.99 -3.60
C SER A 439 25.67 70.19 -3.69
N ALA A 440 25.22 71.36 -4.17
CA ALA A 440 26.05 72.53 -4.43
C ALA A 440 26.63 73.19 -3.17
N ARG A 441 26.29 72.73 -1.95
CA ARG A 441 26.93 73.22 -0.71
C ARG A 441 28.39 72.78 -0.51
N GLY A 442 28.94 71.93 -1.38
CA GLY A 442 30.33 71.45 -1.26
C GLY A 442 31.39 72.23 -2.05
N ALA A 443 31.02 73.14 -2.96
CA ALA A 443 31.95 73.71 -3.94
C ALA A 443 32.32 75.19 -3.73
N GLU A 444 31.74 75.90 -2.74
CA GLU A 444 31.97 77.35 -2.57
C GLU A 444 32.89 77.73 -1.39
N ASP A 445 33.49 76.75 -0.68
CA ASP A 445 34.37 77.00 0.49
C ASP A 445 35.71 76.23 0.45
N ARG A 446 36.34 76.12 -0.74
CA ARG A 446 37.76 75.69 -0.87
C ARG A 446 38.57 76.56 -1.83
#